data_AF-A0A0C2WNV6-F1
#
_entry.id   AF-A0A0C2WNV6-F1
#
_cell.length_a   1.000
_cell.length_b   1.000
_cell.length_c   1.000
_cell.angle_alpha   90.00
_cell.angle_beta   90.00
_cell.angle_gamma   90.00
#
_symmetry.space_group_name_H-M   'P 1'
#
loop_
_entity.id
_entity.type
_entity.pdbx_description
1 polymer ?
#
loop_
_entity_poly.entity_id
_entity_poly.type
_entity_poly.pdbx_seq_one_letter_code
_entity_poly.pdbx_strand_id
1 'polypeptide(L)'
;MRPPEILGLIEEAAGTRMYEERKDKARKTMAKKEKRVVEITSLLDEEITPKLDKLRDEKRSFLAYQKQSTELEKLARVLAAYEWKESTERVKRREAELEKKTALLATCKEDATKREQELVNAETEKKAAIKRRDKELAKGGHFQKLEAQVAESEKKIVSLDTQIELKTASIRDEEARVKTLLDTAETLKTSVAEKTDEVAELDKAYKALKAEHEAFQQKYQSKQELLQTLQTGLADSANTSGGGYLGQLADAQARVVQAQTEEEQLKRQASIIEKELADARSRYKKVEREAGDGAKAVEKGKQDVEKLKRTLAGMHWSEEKETQAAGALRAARDEVRALTEKRDALRQRMSNLDFSYSDPTPGFDRRKVKGLVANLITISENQFPKAT
;
A
#
# COMPACT_ATOMS: atom_id res chain seq x y z
N MET A 1 -34.50 185.88 -55.68
CA MET A 1 -33.48 184.82 -55.87
C MET A 1 -33.80 183.66 -54.95
N ARG A 2 -33.61 182.40 -55.37
CA ARG A 2 -34.02 181.25 -54.56
C ARG A 2 -33.06 181.08 -53.38
N PRO A 3 -33.53 180.71 -52.17
CA PRO A 3 -32.70 180.59 -50.95
C PRO A 3 -31.38 179.80 -51.09
N PRO A 4 -31.30 178.66 -51.81
CA PRO A 4 -30.02 177.95 -52.00
C PRO A 4 -29.02 178.73 -52.88
N GLU A 5 -29.49 179.59 -53.77
CA GLU A 5 -28.63 180.44 -54.59
C GLU A 5 -28.05 181.60 -53.74
N ILE A 6 -28.82 182.08 -52.74
CA ILE A 6 -28.36 183.10 -51.77
C ILE A 6 -27.36 182.51 -50.77
N LEU A 7 -27.60 181.29 -50.27
CA LEU A 7 -26.63 180.58 -49.42
C LEU A 7 -25.34 180.28 -50.17
N GLY A 8 -25.43 179.80 -51.42
CA GLY A 8 -24.25 179.55 -52.25
C GLY A 8 -23.43 180.82 -52.54
N LEU A 9 -24.09 181.97 -52.72
CA LEU A 9 -23.45 183.28 -52.90
C LEU A 9 -22.77 183.78 -51.61
N ILE A 10 -23.39 183.58 -50.44
CA ILE A 10 -22.81 183.95 -49.14
C ILE A 10 -21.63 183.03 -48.79
N GLU A 11 -21.74 181.75 -49.09
CA GLU A 11 -20.70 180.75 -48.84
C GLU A 11 -19.49 180.89 -49.78
N GLU A 12 -19.69 181.39 -51.00
CA GLU A 12 -18.59 181.77 -51.89
C GLU A 12 -17.91 183.07 -51.46
N ALA A 13 -18.67 184.08 -51.03
CA ALA A 13 -18.11 185.35 -50.56
C ALA A 13 -17.34 185.22 -49.23
N ALA A 14 -17.78 184.32 -48.33
CA ALA A 14 -17.11 184.03 -47.06
C ALA A 14 -16.02 182.93 -47.16
N GLY A 15 -15.83 182.33 -48.34
CA GLY A 15 -14.84 181.26 -48.57
C GLY A 15 -15.16 179.90 -47.92
N THR A 16 -16.33 179.72 -47.31
CA THR A 16 -16.72 178.51 -46.56
C THR A 16 -17.15 177.34 -47.45
N ARG A 17 -17.57 177.61 -48.70
CA ARG A 17 -17.93 176.57 -49.66
C ARG A 17 -16.79 175.58 -49.94
N MET A 18 -15.55 176.08 -49.95
CA MET A 18 -14.37 175.24 -50.17
C MET A 18 -14.11 174.27 -48.99
N TYR A 19 -14.49 174.64 -47.77
CA TYR A 19 -14.36 173.80 -46.57
C TYR A 19 -15.42 172.70 -46.53
N GLU A 20 -16.68 173.04 -46.80
CA GLU A 20 -17.78 172.08 -46.90
C GLU A 20 -17.51 171.01 -47.97
N GLU A 21 -17.04 171.43 -49.15
CA GLU A 21 -16.71 170.51 -50.24
C GLU A 21 -15.53 169.58 -49.88
N ARG A 22 -14.51 170.08 -49.15
CA ARG A 22 -13.40 169.26 -48.64
C ARG A 22 -13.86 168.28 -47.56
N LYS A 23 -14.76 168.69 -46.66
CA LYS A 23 -15.34 167.84 -45.60
C LYS A 23 -16.18 166.72 -46.21
N ASP A 24 -17.00 167.01 -47.21
CA ASP A 24 -17.79 166.00 -47.92
C ASP A 24 -16.92 165.05 -48.73
N LYS A 25 -15.85 165.54 -49.38
CA LYS A 25 -14.83 164.66 -50.00
C LYS A 25 -14.15 163.77 -48.97
N ALA A 26 -13.82 164.27 -47.78
CA ALA A 26 -13.24 163.47 -46.70
C ALA A 26 -14.23 162.42 -46.18
N ARG A 27 -15.51 162.79 -45.96
CA ARG A 27 -16.58 161.86 -45.54
C ARG A 27 -16.86 160.79 -46.59
N LYS A 28 -16.94 161.15 -47.88
CA LYS A 28 -17.10 160.17 -48.96
C LYS A 28 -15.91 159.22 -49.03
N THR A 29 -14.68 159.73 -48.81
CA THR A 29 -13.48 158.89 -48.74
C THR A 29 -13.52 157.96 -47.52
N MET A 30 -13.93 158.46 -46.35
CA MET A 30 -14.12 157.66 -45.13
C MET A 30 -15.17 156.57 -45.33
N ALA A 31 -16.36 156.91 -45.83
CA ALA A 31 -17.44 155.95 -46.09
C ALA A 31 -17.03 154.87 -47.11
N LYS A 32 -16.25 155.23 -48.15
CA LYS A 32 -15.68 154.23 -49.07
C LYS A 32 -14.68 153.31 -48.38
N LYS A 33 -13.82 153.84 -47.50
CA LYS A 33 -12.89 153.02 -46.70
C LYS A 33 -13.65 152.13 -45.71
N GLU A 34 -14.69 152.64 -45.08
CA GLU A 34 -15.51 151.94 -44.10
C GLU A 34 -16.33 150.83 -44.75
N LYS A 35 -16.92 151.08 -45.94
CA LYS A 35 -17.54 150.03 -46.76
C LYS A 35 -16.52 148.96 -47.14
N ARG A 36 -15.28 149.35 -47.46
CA ARG A 36 -14.22 148.39 -47.76
C ARG A 36 -13.83 147.57 -46.53
N VAL A 37 -13.82 148.16 -45.33
CA VAL A 37 -13.60 147.43 -44.08
C VAL A 37 -14.74 146.44 -43.84
N VAL A 38 -16.00 146.84 -44.00
CA VAL A 38 -17.16 145.93 -43.86
C VAL A 38 -17.09 144.77 -44.85
N GLU A 39 -16.73 145.02 -46.12
CA GLU A 39 -16.51 143.95 -47.11
C GLU A 39 -15.39 142.99 -46.67
N ILE A 40 -14.28 143.50 -46.12
CA ILE A 40 -13.18 142.68 -45.60
C ILE A 40 -13.64 141.86 -44.39
N THR A 41 -14.39 142.47 -43.46
CA THR A 41 -14.92 141.77 -42.27
C THR A 41 -15.95 140.71 -42.65
N SER A 42 -16.85 141.00 -43.60
CA SER A 42 -17.80 140.02 -44.12
C SER A 42 -17.09 138.83 -44.76
N LEU A 43 -16.04 139.06 -45.54
CA LEU A 43 -15.24 137.99 -46.15
C LEU A 43 -14.51 137.17 -45.07
N LEU A 44 -14.01 137.82 -44.01
CA LEU A 44 -13.43 137.13 -42.86
C LEU A 44 -14.46 136.23 -42.16
N ASP A 45 -15.67 136.71 -41.92
CA ASP A 45 -16.69 135.98 -41.16
C ASP A 45 -17.41 134.91 -41.99
N GLU A 46 -17.63 135.13 -43.28
CA GLU A 46 -18.35 134.22 -44.17
C GLU A 46 -17.43 133.19 -44.84
N GLU A 47 -16.20 133.56 -45.20
CA GLU A 47 -15.29 132.64 -45.90
C GLU A 47 -14.18 132.08 -45.01
N ILE A 48 -13.54 132.93 -44.18
CA ILE A 48 -12.35 132.52 -43.43
C ILE A 48 -12.72 131.79 -42.13
N THR A 49 -13.67 132.32 -41.36
CA THR A 49 -14.10 131.70 -40.08
C THR A 49 -14.69 130.29 -40.26
N PRO A 50 -15.57 130.01 -41.24
CA PRO A 50 -16.09 128.66 -41.43
C PRO A 50 -15.03 127.67 -41.93
N LYS A 51 -14.03 128.14 -42.69
CA LYS A 51 -12.86 127.32 -43.06
C LYS A 51 -12.01 126.99 -41.83
N LEU A 52 -11.80 127.96 -40.94
CA LEU A 52 -11.09 127.73 -39.67
C LEU A 52 -11.83 126.75 -38.76
N ASP A 53 -13.15 126.85 -38.67
CA ASP A 53 -13.95 125.93 -37.84
C ASP A 53 -13.98 124.52 -38.43
N LYS A 54 -14.07 124.37 -39.76
CA LYS A 54 -13.87 123.07 -40.43
C LYS A 54 -12.51 122.47 -40.10
N LEU A 55 -11.42 123.25 -40.17
CA LEU A 55 -10.08 122.78 -39.81
C LEU A 55 -9.98 122.40 -38.32
N ARG A 56 -10.70 123.09 -37.43
CA ARG A 56 -10.76 122.73 -36.00
C ARG A 56 -11.49 121.41 -35.78
N ASP A 57 -12.60 121.19 -36.47
CA ASP A 57 -13.37 119.95 -36.36
C ASP A 57 -12.66 118.76 -37.01
N GLU A 58 -11.99 118.97 -38.14
CA GLU A 58 -11.08 117.98 -38.75
C GLU A 58 -9.94 117.63 -37.80
N LYS A 59 -9.32 118.63 -37.15
CA LYS A 59 -8.28 118.38 -36.14
C LYS A 59 -8.82 117.59 -34.93
N ARG A 60 -10.02 117.94 -34.43
CA ARG A 60 -10.66 117.19 -33.32
C ARG A 60 -10.93 115.74 -33.72
N SER A 61 -11.48 115.53 -34.92
CA SER A 61 -11.78 114.20 -35.46
C SER A 61 -10.50 113.39 -35.67
N PHE A 62 -9.44 114.00 -36.20
CA PHE A 62 -8.14 113.37 -36.38
C PHE A 62 -7.51 112.96 -35.05
N LEU A 63 -7.57 113.83 -34.02
CA LEU A 63 -7.07 113.50 -32.68
C LEU A 63 -7.87 112.36 -32.03
N ALA A 64 -9.19 112.30 -32.25
CA ALA A 64 -10.03 111.21 -31.78
C ALA A 64 -9.68 109.89 -32.48
N TYR A 65 -9.52 109.91 -33.81
CA TYR A 65 -9.06 108.77 -34.60
C TYR A 65 -7.68 108.30 -34.14
N GLN A 66 -6.72 109.21 -33.92
CA GLN A 66 -5.39 108.86 -33.43
C GLN A 66 -5.46 108.18 -32.06
N LYS A 67 -6.25 108.70 -31.12
CA LYS A 67 -6.47 108.06 -29.82
C LYS A 67 -7.05 106.65 -29.98
N GLN A 68 -8.11 106.49 -30.78
CA GLN A 68 -8.74 105.20 -31.04
C GLN A 68 -7.78 104.22 -31.75
N SER A 69 -6.97 104.68 -32.69
CA SER A 69 -5.94 103.87 -33.34
C SER A 69 -4.93 103.35 -32.32
N THR A 70 -4.43 104.22 -31.42
CA THR A 70 -3.50 103.79 -30.38
C THR A 70 -4.13 102.83 -29.37
N GLU A 71 -5.41 102.98 -29.05
CA GLU A 71 -6.14 102.05 -28.20
C GLU A 71 -6.35 100.69 -28.88
N LEU A 72 -6.70 100.69 -30.17
CA LEU A 72 -6.83 99.49 -30.98
C LEU A 72 -5.51 98.73 -31.05
N GLU A 73 -4.39 99.42 -31.31
CA GLU A 73 -3.05 98.80 -31.30
C GLU A 73 -2.71 98.18 -29.95
N LYS A 74 -3.03 98.85 -28.84
CA LYS A 74 -2.84 98.30 -27.49
C LYS A 74 -3.67 97.04 -27.29
N LEU A 75 -4.95 97.06 -27.66
CA LEU A 75 -5.84 95.90 -27.55
C LEU A 75 -5.39 94.75 -28.45
N ALA A 76 -5.00 95.03 -29.69
CA ALA A 76 -4.47 94.03 -30.62
C ALA A 76 -3.21 93.36 -30.06
N ARG A 77 -2.33 94.12 -29.42
CA ARG A 77 -1.13 93.57 -28.76
C ARG A 77 -1.48 92.67 -27.57
N VAL A 78 -2.49 93.04 -26.78
CA VAL A 78 -2.97 92.23 -25.66
C VAL A 78 -3.62 90.94 -26.16
N LEU A 79 -4.45 91.01 -27.21
CA LEU A 79 -5.06 89.83 -27.83
C LEU A 79 -4.00 88.88 -28.39
N ALA A 80 -3.04 89.39 -29.14
CA ALA A 80 -1.93 88.58 -29.66
C ALA A 80 -1.11 87.92 -28.53
N ALA A 81 -0.87 88.63 -27.42
CA ALA A 81 -0.19 88.06 -26.26
C ALA A 81 -1.03 86.96 -25.57
N TYR A 82 -2.34 87.14 -25.48
CA TYR A 82 -3.26 86.13 -24.94
C TYR A 82 -3.31 84.89 -25.83
N GLU A 83 -3.47 85.05 -27.15
CA GLU A 83 -3.46 83.96 -28.12
C GLU A 83 -2.15 83.17 -28.08
N TRP A 84 -1.01 83.87 -27.96
CA TRP A 84 0.29 83.24 -27.81
C TRP A 84 0.39 82.46 -26.49
N LYS A 85 -0.07 83.04 -25.37
CA LYS A 85 -0.08 82.36 -24.07
C LYS A 85 -0.96 81.11 -24.10
N GLU A 86 -2.17 81.21 -24.62
CA GLU A 86 -3.09 80.07 -24.74
C GLU A 86 -2.51 78.98 -25.64
N SER A 87 -1.94 79.36 -26.79
CA SER A 87 -1.31 78.42 -27.72
C SER A 87 -0.11 77.72 -27.09
N THR A 88 0.74 78.45 -26.36
CA THR A 88 1.90 77.85 -25.67
C THR A 88 1.48 76.94 -24.51
N GLU A 89 0.47 77.31 -23.72
CA GLU A 89 -0.09 76.41 -22.71
C GLU A 89 -0.70 75.15 -23.32
N ARG A 90 -1.40 75.27 -24.45
CA ARG A 90 -1.96 74.13 -25.18
C ARG A 90 -0.87 73.19 -25.68
N VAL A 91 0.22 73.74 -26.25
CA VAL A 91 1.37 72.96 -26.70
C VAL A 91 2.01 72.22 -25.51
N LYS A 92 2.29 72.93 -24.39
CA LYS A 92 2.85 72.30 -23.18
C LYS A 92 1.99 71.16 -22.64
N ARG A 93 0.66 71.32 -22.62
CA ARG A 93 -0.26 70.25 -22.20
C ARG A 93 -0.16 69.04 -23.12
N ARG A 94 -0.11 69.26 -24.44
CA ARG A 94 0.02 68.17 -25.43
C ARG A 94 1.39 67.50 -25.38
N GLU A 95 2.46 68.24 -25.17
CA GLU A 95 3.81 67.70 -24.96
C GLU A 95 3.83 66.78 -23.74
N ALA A 96 3.29 67.21 -22.60
CA ALA A 96 3.20 66.37 -21.41
C ALA A 96 2.34 65.11 -21.61
N GLU A 97 1.24 65.19 -22.38
CA GLU A 97 0.45 64.01 -22.76
C GLU A 97 1.22 63.08 -23.70
N LEU A 98 2.00 63.64 -24.63
CA LEU A 98 2.81 62.89 -25.58
C LEU A 98 3.93 62.15 -24.84
N GLU A 99 4.63 62.80 -23.91
CA GLU A 99 5.64 62.18 -23.06
C GLU A 99 5.07 61.01 -22.23
N LYS A 100 3.88 61.18 -21.65
CA LYS A 100 3.21 60.08 -20.93
C LYS A 100 2.89 58.91 -21.86
N LYS A 101 2.39 59.18 -23.07
CA LYS A 101 2.08 58.14 -24.06
C LYS A 101 3.33 57.46 -24.60
N THR A 102 4.42 58.18 -24.83
CA THR A 102 5.68 57.59 -25.29
C THR A 102 6.31 56.73 -24.20
N ALA A 103 6.24 57.15 -22.93
CA ALA A 103 6.66 56.32 -21.80
C ALA A 103 5.84 55.02 -21.69
N LEU A 104 4.50 55.10 -21.81
CA LEU A 104 3.63 53.92 -21.82
C LEU A 104 3.92 52.99 -23.01
N LEU A 105 4.19 53.56 -24.19
CA LEU A 105 4.58 52.75 -25.35
C LEU A 105 5.92 52.05 -25.15
N ALA A 106 6.89 52.70 -24.48
CA ALA A 106 8.16 52.08 -24.14
C ALA A 106 7.95 50.90 -23.17
N THR A 107 7.18 51.07 -22.09
CA THR A 107 6.90 50.00 -21.14
C THR A 107 6.14 48.84 -21.80
N CYS A 108 5.14 49.13 -22.65
CA CYS A 108 4.43 48.08 -23.38
C CYS A 108 5.35 47.30 -24.34
N LYS A 109 6.31 47.98 -24.98
CA LYS A 109 7.30 47.29 -25.84
C LYS A 109 8.24 46.41 -25.04
N GLU A 110 8.71 46.86 -23.87
CA GLU A 110 9.53 46.05 -22.97
C GLU A 110 8.77 44.83 -22.44
N ASP A 111 7.50 45.00 -22.08
CA ASP A 111 6.70 43.87 -21.63
C ASP A 111 6.41 42.89 -22.77
N ALA A 112 6.16 43.37 -23.99
CA ALA A 112 6.00 42.52 -25.16
C ALA A 112 7.26 41.67 -25.42
N THR A 113 8.45 42.26 -25.35
CA THR A 113 9.70 41.50 -25.55
C THR A 113 9.96 40.48 -24.44
N LYS A 114 9.64 40.81 -23.18
CA LYS A 114 9.69 39.83 -22.08
C LYS A 114 8.74 38.66 -22.31
N ARG A 115 7.50 38.92 -22.74
CA ARG A 115 6.52 37.86 -23.05
C ARG A 115 6.96 36.99 -24.21
N GLU A 116 7.57 37.57 -25.25
CA GLU A 116 8.15 36.82 -26.36
C GLU A 116 9.24 35.85 -25.87
N GLN A 117 10.14 36.32 -25.00
CA GLN A 117 11.18 35.48 -24.40
C GLN A 117 10.62 34.37 -23.50
N GLU A 118 9.60 34.67 -22.67
CA GLU A 118 8.90 33.67 -21.87
C GLU A 118 8.26 32.59 -22.74
N LEU A 119 7.66 32.97 -23.87
CA LEU A 119 7.02 32.04 -24.81
C LEU A 119 8.05 31.11 -25.45
N VAL A 120 9.19 31.65 -25.91
CA VAL A 120 10.30 30.85 -26.45
C VAL A 120 10.82 29.87 -25.39
N ASN A 121 11.03 30.32 -24.15
CA ASN A 121 11.48 29.46 -23.07
C ASN A 121 10.47 28.33 -22.79
N ALA A 122 9.18 28.65 -22.66
CA ALA A 122 8.13 27.66 -22.45
C ALA A 122 8.04 26.64 -23.60
N GLU A 123 8.23 27.06 -24.85
CA GLU A 123 8.29 26.14 -25.99
C GLU A 123 9.51 25.21 -25.94
N THR A 124 10.67 25.72 -25.53
CA THR A 124 11.87 24.90 -25.37
C THR A 124 11.71 23.87 -24.24
N GLU A 125 11.12 24.27 -23.11
CA GLU A 125 10.79 23.38 -22.00
C GLU A 125 9.79 22.30 -22.40
N LYS A 126 8.73 22.68 -23.14
CA LYS A 126 7.77 21.73 -23.70
C LYS A 126 8.45 20.71 -24.60
N LYS A 127 9.32 21.16 -25.52
CA LYS A 127 10.09 20.26 -26.40
C LYS A 127 11.03 19.36 -25.60
N ALA A 128 11.67 19.87 -24.55
CA ALA A 128 12.54 19.07 -23.68
C ALA A 128 11.75 18.02 -22.87
N ALA A 129 10.59 18.38 -22.34
CA ALA A 129 9.70 17.48 -21.63
C ALA A 129 9.19 16.35 -22.53
N ILE A 130 8.76 16.67 -23.76
CA ILE A 130 8.36 15.67 -24.76
C ILE A 130 9.53 14.74 -25.08
N LYS A 131 10.73 15.27 -25.31
CA LYS A 131 11.93 14.44 -25.55
C LYS A 131 12.29 13.55 -24.36
N ARG A 132 12.11 14.02 -23.11
CA ARG A 132 12.33 13.19 -21.90
C ARG A 132 11.30 12.06 -21.84
N ARG A 133 10.02 12.39 -22.01
CA ARG A 133 8.92 11.41 -22.10
C ARG A 133 9.20 10.36 -23.17
N ASP A 134 9.56 10.78 -24.39
CA ASP A 134 9.82 9.86 -25.49
C ASP A 134 11.06 9.00 -25.26
N LYS A 135 12.10 9.54 -24.62
CA LYS A 135 13.27 8.74 -24.19
C LYS A 135 12.91 7.73 -23.11
N GLU A 136 12.04 8.06 -22.17
CA GLU A 136 11.59 7.13 -21.13
C GLU A 136 10.68 6.04 -21.70
N LEU A 137 9.76 6.41 -22.60
CA LEU A 137 8.93 5.47 -23.37
C LEU A 137 9.78 4.56 -24.26
N ALA A 138 10.73 5.11 -25.01
CA ALA A 138 11.62 4.35 -25.88
C ALA A 138 12.61 3.46 -25.11
N LYS A 139 13.01 3.88 -23.90
CA LYS A 139 13.80 3.02 -23.02
C LYS A 139 13.00 1.84 -22.50
N GLY A 140 11.67 1.81 -22.66
CA GLY A 140 10.76 0.69 -22.39
C GLY A 140 10.70 0.25 -20.93
N GLY A 141 11.72 0.55 -20.13
CA GLY A 141 12.06 -0.24 -18.97
C GLY A 141 11.03 -0.11 -17.87
N HIS A 142 10.65 1.10 -17.45
CA HIS A 142 9.81 1.20 -16.26
C HIS A 142 8.36 0.79 -16.53
N PHE A 143 7.76 1.29 -17.63
CA PHE A 143 6.38 0.96 -17.98
C PHE A 143 6.26 -0.52 -18.37
N GLN A 144 7.15 -1.06 -19.21
CA GLN A 144 7.11 -2.50 -19.55
C GLN A 144 7.44 -3.38 -18.35
N LYS A 145 8.29 -2.94 -17.40
CA LYS A 145 8.48 -3.68 -16.14
C LYS A 145 7.21 -3.70 -15.30
N LEU A 146 6.50 -2.57 -15.19
CA LEU A 146 5.22 -2.52 -14.48
C LEU A 146 4.19 -3.42 -15.17
N GLU A 147 4.08 -3.34 -16.49
CA GLU A 147 3.19 -4.18 -17.29
C GLU A 147 3.53 -5.67 -17.15
N ALA A 148 4.82 -6.02 -17.15
CA ALA A 148 5.28 -7.38 -16.89
C ALA A 148 4.97 -7.85 -15.46
N GLN A 149 5.11 -6.97 -14.46
CA GLN A 149 4.75 -7.27 -13.07
C GLN A 149 3.24 -7.48 -12.89
N VAL A 150 2.42 -6.68 -13.58
CA VAL A 150 0.97 -6.84 -13.62
C VAL A 150 0.63 -8.18 -14.27
N ALA A 151 1.17 -8.47 -15.45
CA ALA A 151 0.93 -9.74 -16.15
C ALA A 151 1.40 -10.97 -15.35
N GLU A 152 2.52 -10.87 -14.62
CA GLU A 152 2.97 -11.95 -13.73
C GLU A 152 2.05 -12.13 -12.52
N SER A 153 1.56 -11.02 -11.95
CA SER A 153 0.62 -11.05 -10.84
C SER A 153 -0.73 -11.64 -11.27
N GLU A 154 -1.24 -11.27 -12.44
CA GLU A 154 -2.44 -11.86 -13.05
C GLU A 154 -2.28 -13.37 -13.27
N LYS A 155 -1.13 -13.82 -13.79
CA LYS A 155 -0.84 -15.26 -13.92
C LYS A 155 -0.86 -15.98 -12.57
N LYS A 156 -0.29 -15.35 -11.53
CA LYS A 156 -0.29 -15.91 -10.17
C LYS A 156 -1.70 -15.99 -9.60
N ILE A 157 -2.53 -14.98 -9.82
CA ILE A 157 -3.93 -14.97 -9.39
C ILE A 157 -4.68 -16.14 -10.03
N VAL A 158 -4.61 -16.30 -11.35
CA VAL A 158 -5.26 -17.42 -12.05
C VAL A 158 -4.75 -18.78 -11.56
N SER A 159 -3.44 -18.90 -11.32
CA SER A 159 -2.88 -20.13 -10.75
C SER A 159 -3.33 -20.42 -9.32
N LEU A 160 -3.56 -19.38 -8.50
CA LEU A 160 -4.05 -19.54 -7.14
C LEU A 160 -5.54 -19.86 -7.13
N ASP A 161 -6.34 -19.21 -7.99
CA ASP A 161 -7.77 -19.49 -8.13
C ASP A 161 -8.00 -20.94 -8.56
N THR A 162 -7.25 -21.43 -9.55
CA THR A 162 -7.30 -22.85 -9.95
C THR A 162 -6.90 -23.80 -8.83
N GLN A 163 -5.88 -23.46 -8.02
CA GLN A 163 -5.53 -24.25 -6.83
C GLN A 163 -6.64 -24.23 -5.78
N ILE A 164 -7.28 -23.08 -5.54
CA ILE A 164 -8.39 -22.94 -4.62
C ILE A 164 -9.56 -23.80 -5.09
N GLU A 165 -9.93 -23.74 -6.37
CA GLU A 165 -11.00 -24.58 -6.93
C GLU A 165 -10.71 -26.07 -6.76
N LEU A 166 -9.49 -26.52 -7.10
CA LEU A 166 -9.08 -27.92 -6.92
C LEU A 166 -9.11 -28.36 -5.45
N LYS A 167 -8.63 -27.52 -4.53
CA LYS A 167 -8.66 -27.83 -3.09
C LYS A 167 -10.08 -27.83 -2.54
N THR A 168 -10.93 -26.93 -3.00
CA THR A 168 -12.34 -26.85 -2.58
C THR A 168 -13.12 -28.08 -3.08
N ALA A 169 -12.86 -28.54 -4.32
CA ALA A 169 -13.40 -29.79 -4.84
C ALA A 169 -12.94 -31.00 -4.00
N SER A 170 -11.62 -31.09 -3.72
CA SER A 170 -11.07 -32.16 -2.87
C SER A 170 -11.65 -32.18 -1.46
N ILE A 171 -11.91 -31.00 -0.85
CA ILE A 171 -12.57 -30.91 0.46
C ILE A 171 -13.98 -31.46 0.39
N ARG A 172 -14.76 -31.11 -0.65
CA ARG A 172 -16.12 -31.63 -0.83
C ARG A 172 -16.14 -33.15 -1.00
N ASP A 173 -15.19 -33.70 -1.76
CA ASP A 173 -15.07 -35.15 -1.96
C ASP A 173 -14.71 -35.87 -0.65
N GLU A 174 -13.79 -35.32 0.15
CA GLU A 174 -13.45 -35.88 1.46
C GLU A 174 -14.60 -35.74 2.47
N GLU A 175 -15.34 -34.63 2.47
CA GLU A 175 -16.55 -34.49 3.30
C GLU A 175 -17.61 -35.53 2.93
N ALA A 176 -17.81 -35.79 1.64
CA ALA A 176 -18.71 -36.85 1.18
C ALA A 176 -18.22 -38.23 1.61
N ARG A 177 -16.90 -38.49 1.52
CA ARG A 177 -16.28 -39.74 1.95
C ARG A 177 -16.38 -39.95 3.45
N VAL A 178 -16.22 -38.91 4.26
CA VAL A 178 -16.40 -38.99 5.71
C VAL A 178 -17.84 -39.36 6.05
N LYS A 179 -18.84 -38.76 5.38
CA LYS A 179 -20.25 -39.12 5.58
C LYS A 179 -20.50 -40.58 5.24
N THR A 180 -20.04 -41.07 4.09
CA THR A 180 -20.24 -42.48 3.72
C THR A 180 -19.52 -43.43 4.69
N LEU A 181 -18.32 -43.09 5.15
CA LEU A 181 -17.61 -43.87 6.16
C LEU A 181 -18.36 -43.92 7.49
N LEU A 182 -18.97 -42.81 7.93
CA LEU A 182 -19.80 -42.78 9.13
C LEU A 182 -21.03 -43.68 8.99
N ASP A 183 -21.73 -43.61 7.85
CA ASP A 183 -22.90 -44.46 7.58
C ASP A 183 -22.50 -45.95 7.52
N THR A 184 -21.34 -46.27 6.92
CA THR A 184 -20.81 -47.65 6.93
C THR A 184 -20.42 -48.11 8.33
N ALA A 185 -19.88 -47.23 9.17
CA ALA A 185 -19.53 -47.57 10.54
C ALA A 185 -20.77 -47.82 11.41
N GLU A 186 -21.84 -47.03 11.22
CA GLU A 186 -23.14 -47.24 11.86
C GLU A 186 -23.74 -48.61 11.45
N THR A 187 -23.81 -48.89 10.15
CA THR A 187 -24.34 -50.17 9.65
C THR A 187 -23.50 -51.38 10.05
N LEU A 188 -22.17 -51.24 10.14
CA LEU A 188 -21.30 -52.29 10.67
C LEU A 188 -21.52 -52.51 12.16
N LYS A 189 -21.73 -51.44 12.96
CA LYS A 189 -22.05 -51.58 14.38
C LYS A 189 -23.36 -52.31 14.59
N THR A 190 -24.41 -51.98 13.83
CA THR A 190 -25.69 -52.70 13.92
C THR A 190 -25.53 -54.16 13.49
N SER A 191 -24.80 -54.42 12.40
CA SER A 191 -24.53 -55.79 11.93
C SER A 191 -23.73 -56.62 12.94
N VAL A 192 -22.74 -56.02 13.61
CA VAL A 192 -21.98 -56.70 14.68
C VAL A 192 -22.91 -57.03 15.85
N ALA A 193 -23.79 -56.12 16.27
CA ALA A 193 -24.75 -56.37 17.34
C ALA A 193 -25.70 -57.54 16.98
N GLU A 194 -26.28 -57.52 15.78
CA GLU A 194 -27.14 -58.60 15.27
C GLU A 194 -26.40 -59.94 15.22
N LYS A 195 -25.16 -59.97 14.73
CA LYS A 195 -24.35 -61.19 14.68
C LYS A 195 -23.93 -61.68 16.06
N THR A 196 -23.68 -60.80 17.02
CA THR A 196 -23.41 -61.22 18.40
C THR A 196 -24.64 -61.87 19.04
N ASP A 197 -25.84 -61.36 18.76
CA ASP A 197 -27.09 -61.95 19.24
C ASP A 197 -27.37 -63.30 18.56
N GLU A 198 -27.16 -63.42 17.24
CA GLU A 198 -27.26 -64.69 16.52
C GLU A 198 -26.30 -65.75 17.08
N VAL A 199 -25.05 -65.39 17.36
CA VAL A 199 -24.05 -66.31 17.95
C VAL A 199 -24.47 -66.74 19.35
N ALA A 200 -25.02 -65.83 20.16
CA ALA A 200 -25.51 -66.16 21.49
C ALA A 200 -26.69 -67.16 21.45
N GLU A 201 -27.61 -67.01 20.51
CA GLU A 201 -28.72 -67.95 20.31
C GLU A 201 -28.24 -69.31 19.76
N LEU A 202 -27.30 -69.31 18.81
CA LEU A 202 -26.69 -70.55 18.31
C LEU A 202 -25.91 -71.31 19.39
N ASP A 203 -25.18 -70.61 20.26
CA ASP A 203 -24.44 -71.25 21.37
C ASP A 203 -25.40 -71.87 22.39
N LYS A 204 -26.55 -71.23 22.68
CA LYS A 204 -27.62 -71.83 23.48
C LYS A 204 -28.17 -73.11 22.83
N ALA A 205 -28.49 -73.06 21.54
CA ALA A 205 -29.00 -74.20 20.80
C ALA A 205 -27.99 -75.36 20.73
N TYR A 206 -26.71 -75.05 20.51
CA TYR A 206 -25.62 -76.03 20.50
C TYR A 206 -25.45 -76.71 21.86
N LYS A 207 -25.47 -75.95 22.96
CA LYS A 207 -25.40 -76.49 24.33
C LYS A 207 -26.56 -77.42 24.63
N ALA A 208 -27.78 -77.06 24.21
CA ALA A 208 -28.95 -77.93 24.36
C ALA A 208 -28.80 -79.23 23.55
N LEU A 209 -28.43 -79.14 22.27
CA LEU A 209 -28.22 -80.31 21.41
C LEU A 209 -27.09 -81.23 21.93
N LYS A 210 -26.01 -80.66 22.44
CA LYS A 210 -24.91 -81.42 23.04
C LYS A 210 -25.37 -82.22 24.26
N ALA A 211 -26.16 -81.60 25.14
CA ALA A 211 -26.72 -82.28 26.31
C ALA A 211 -27.66 -83.43 25.89
N GLU A 212 -28.50 -83.22 24.85
CA GLU A 212 -29.33 -84.29 24.29
C GLU A 212 -28.50 -85.42 23.69
N HIS A 213 -27.44 -85.10 22.94
CA HIS A 213 -26.55 -86.09 22.35
C HIS A 213 -25.84 -86.94 23.40
N GLU A 214 -25.29 -86.32 24.44
CA GLU A 214 -24.65 -87.02 25.56
C GLU A 214 -25.65 -87.95 26.27
N ALA A 215 -26.89 -87.51 26.48
CA ALA A 215 -27.95 -88.34 27.06
C ALA A 215 -28.35 -89.52 26.15
N PHE A 216 -28.43 -89.31 24.83
CA PHE A 216 -28.69 -90.37 23.87
C PHE A 216 -27.54 -91.38 23.80
N GLN A 217 -26.29 -90.92 23.86
CA GLN A 217 -25.11 -91.77 23.82
C GLN A 217 -25.04 -92.68 25.05
N GLN A 218 -25.37 -92.17 26.24
CA GLN A 218 -25.50 -92.99 27.46
C GLN A 218 -26.63 -94.03 27.33
N LYS A 219 -27.78 -93.65 26.76
CA LYS A 219 -28.89 -94.59 26.48
C LYS A 219 -28.51 -95.65 25.44
N TYR A 220 -27.73 -95.28 24.44
CA TYR A 220 -27.24 -96.21 23.43
C TYR A 220 -26.27 -97.21 24.04
N GLN A 221 -25.28 -96.75 24.82
CA GLN A 221 -24.33 -97.63 25.51
C GLN A 221 -25.03 -98.63 26.43
N SER A 222 -25.93 -98.16 27.30
CA SER A 222 -26.73 -99.03 28.18
C SER A 222 -27.61 -100.02 27.41
N LYS A 223 -28.23 -99.61 26.29
CA LYS A 223 -28.99 -100.53 25.44
C LYS A 223 -28.10 -101.51 24.69
N GLN A 224 -26.90 -101.10 24.26
CA GLN A 224 -25.92 -101.96 23.60
C GLN A 224 -25.40 -103.01 24.59
N GLU A 225 -25.09 -102.62 25.82
CA GLU A 225 -24.77 -103.52 26.93
C GLU A 225 -25.92 -104.51 27.16
N LEU A 226 -27.16 -104.02 27.25
CA LEU A 226 -28.35 -104.88 27.43
C LEU A 226 -28.55 -105.85 26.25
N LEU A 227 -28.39 -105.38 25.02
CA LEU A 227 -28.55 -106.20 23.81
C LEU A 227 -27.45 -107.25 23.73
N GLN A 228 -26.20 -106.90 24.07
CA GLN A 228 -25.13 -107.87 24.22
C GLN A 228 -25.49 -108.92 25.28
N THR A 229 -26.04 -108.51 26.42
CA THR A 229 -26.53 -109.42 27.48
C THR A 229 -27.65 -110.36 26.99
N LEU A 230 -28.57 -109.84 26.17
CA LEU A 230 -29.71 -110.59 25.62
C LEU A 230 -29.32 -111.50 24.45
N GLN A 231 -28.41 -111.07 23.57
CA GLN A 231 -27.94 -111.85 22.41
C GLN A 231 -27.03 -113.00 22.83
N THR A 232 -26.17 -112.80 23.83
CA THR A 232 -25.36 -113.90 24.36
C THR A 232 -26.11 -114.76 25.36
N GLY A 233 -27.30 -114.33 25.83
CA GLY A 233 -28.09 -115.06 26.81
C GLY A 233 -27.37 -115.27 28.15
N LEU A 234 -26.30 -114.51 28.39
CA LEU A 234 -25.45 -114.59 29.57
C LEU A 234 -25.68 -113.33 30.40
N ALA A 235 -26.70 -113.39 31.26
CA ALA A 235 -26.63 -112.67 32.52
C ALA A 235 -25.47 -113.30 33.30
N ASP A 236 -24.40 -112.53 33.45
CA ASP A 236 -23.27 -112.74 34.37
C ASP A 236 -23.09 -114.17 34.89
N SER A 237 -22.51 -115.03 34.06
CA SER A 237 -21.76 -116.17 34.56
C SER A 237 -20.60 -116.48 33.62
N ALA A 238 -19.42 -116.48 34.21
CA ALA A 238 -18.19 -116.95 33.61
C ALA A 238 -18.38 -118.31 32.91
N ASN A 239 -17.73 -118.47 31.75
CA ASN A 239 -17.51 -119.73 31.03
C ASN A 239 -18.75 -120.41 30.40
N THR A 240 -18.87 -120.32 29.08
CA THR A 240 -19.69 -121.25 28.28
C THR A 240 -18.82 -121.86 27.17
N SER A 241 -18.42 -123.12 27.38
CA SER A 241 -17.70 -124.00 26.43
C SER A 241 -18.67 -125.08 25.95
N GLY A 242 -18.86 -125.15 24.63
CA GLY A 242 -19.73 -126.11 23.95
C GLY A 242 -18.96 -127.35 23.48
N GLY A 243 -19.22 -128.50 24.12
CA GLY A 243 -18.70 -129.82 23.80
C GLY A 243 -18.79 -130.72 25.05
N GLY A 244 -19.17 -132.00 24.95
CA GLY A 244 -19.35 -132.89 26.12
C GLY A 244 -18.11 -133.00 27.02
N TYR A 245 -18.18 -133.74 28.14
CA TYR A 245 -17.12 -133.76 29.18
C TYR A 245 -15.69 -133.96 28.64
N LEU A 246 -15.50 -134.78 27.60
CA LEU A 246 -14.21 -134.96 26.90
C LEU A 246 -13.79 -133.73 26.07
N GLY A 247 -14.74 -133.01 25.46
CA GLY A 247 -14.52 -131.76 24.74
C GLY A 247 -14.25 -130.58 25.68
N GLN A 248 -14.95 -130.48 26.82
CA GLN A 248 -14.60 -129.52 27.88
C GLN A 248 -13.22 -129.81 28.49
N LEU A 249 -12.85 -131.09 28.64
CA LEU A 249 -11.50 -131.47 29.10
C LEU A 249 -10.45 -131.11 28.05
N ALA A 250 -10.72 -131.35 26.76
CA ALA A 250 -9.83 -130.97 25.66
C ALA A 250 -9.72 -129.45 25.50
N ASP A 251 -10.82 -128.71 25.63
CA ASP A 251 -10.86 -127.23 25.64
C ASP A 251 -10.17 -126.66 26.88
N ALA A 252 -10.32 -127.31 28.04
CA ALA A 252 -9.61 -126.92 29.26
C ALA A 252 -8.12 -127.21 29.13
N GLN A 253 -7.71 -128.35 28.57
CA GLN A 253 -6.32 -128.66 28.29
C GLN A 253 -5.75 -127.74 27.21
N ALA A 254 -6.48 -127.44 26.15
CA ALA A 254 -6.08 -126.47 25.12
C ALA A 254 -5.96 -125.06 25.71
N ARG A 255 -6.90 -124.63 26.56
CA ARG A 255 -6.81 -123.36 27.29
C ARG A 255 -5.67 -123.35 28.31
N VAL A 256 -5.36 -124.47 28.97
CA VAL A 256 -4.22 -124.57 29.88
C VAL A 256 -2.91 -124.51 29.11
N VAL A 257 -2.77 -125.23 27.99
CA VAL A 257 -1.58 -125.18 27.14
C VAL A 257 -1.43 -123.80 26.52
N GLN A 258 -2.53 -123.21 26.01
CA GLN A 258 -2.52 -121.85 25.48
C GLN A 258 -2.15 -120.85 26.58
N ALA A 259 -2.77 -120.92 27.75
CA ALA A 259 -2.43 -120.08 28.90
C ALA A 259 -0.99 -120.29 29.37
N GLN A 260 -0.43 -121.50 29.31
CA GLN A 260 0.98 -121.78 29.62
C GLN A 260 1.92 -121.19 28.58
N THR A 261 1.60 -121.31 27.28
CA THR A 261 2.39 -120.66 26.23
C THR A 261 2.31 -119.14 26.31
N GLU A 262 1.14 -118.59 26.62
CA GLU A 262 0.93 -117.16 26.86
C GLU A 262 1.66 -116.73 28.13
N GLU A 263 1.66 -117.53 29.20
CA GLU A 263 2.40 -117.27 30.44
C GLU A 263 3.91 -117.27 30.18
N GLU A 264 4.44 -118.23 29.43
CA GLU A 264 5.85 -118.25 29.04
C GLU A 264 6.23 -117.10 28.11
N GLN A 265 5.34 -116.72 27.19
CA GLN A 265 5.55 -115.59 26.30
C GLN A 265 5.52 -114.28 27.08
N LEU A 266 4.56 -114.11 27.99
CA LEU A 266 4.46 -112.97 28.90
C LEU A 266 5.61 -112.94 29.89
N LYS A 267 6.10 -114.07 30.40
CA LYS A 267 7.31 -114.14 31.24
C LYS A 267 8.57 -113.74 30.48
N ARG A 268 8.71 -114.19 29.23
CA ARG A 268 9.82 -113.76 28.35
C ARG A 268 9.73 -112.27 28.04
N GLN A 269 8.55 -111.77 27.68
CA GLN A 269 8.31 -110.34 27.47
C GLN A 269 8.54 -109.53 28.73
N ALA A 270 8.06 -109.97 29.89
CA ALA A 270 8.31 -109.33 31.18
C ALA A 270 9.80 -109.28 31.50
N SER A 271 10.55 -110.36 31.25
CA SER A 271 12.01 -110.37 31.45
C SER A 271 12.75 -109.41 30.50
N ILE A 272 12.31 -109.31 29.24
CA ILE A 272 12.85 -108.34 28.27
C ILE A 272 12.52 -106.92 28.74
N ILE A 273 11.26 -106.65 29.07
CA ILE A 273 10.78 -105.35 29.56
C ILE A 273 11.47 -104.98 30.88
N GLU A 274 11.73 -105.93 31.79
CA GLU A 274 12.45 -105.69 33.04
C GLU A 274 13.90 -105.28 32.79
N LYS A 275 14.58 -105.93 31.84
CA LYS A 275 15.94 -105.56 31.42
C LYS A 275 15.94 -104.20 30.73
N GLU A 276 15.02 -103.96 29.81
CA GLU A 276 14.85 -102.67 29.13
C GLU A 276 14.50 -101.56 30.12
N LEU A 277 13.69 -101.85 31.13
CA LEU A 277 13.30 -100.92 32.18
C LEU A 277 14.47 -100.65 33.14
N ALA A 278 15.31 -101.64 33.44
CA ALA A 278 16.55 -101.43 34.21
C ALA A 278 17.53 -100.54 33.43
N ASP A 279 17.73 -100.81 32.14
CA ASP A 279 18.57 -100.00 31.26
C ASP A 279 18.02 -98.58 31.10
N ALA A 280 16.71 -98.45 30.83
CA ALA A 280 16.01 -97.18 30.72
C ALA A 280 16.02 -96.40 32.04
N ARG A 281 15.87 -97.05 33.21
CA ARG A 281 16.02 -96.39 34.52
C ARG A 281 17.43 -95.88 34.74
N SER A 282 18.46 -96.61 34.32
CA SER A 282 19.85 -96.14 34.44
C SER A 282 20.10 -94.93 33.53
N ARG A 283 19.59 -94.95 32.29
CA ARG A 283 19.65 -93.84 31.34
C ARG A 283 18.85 -92.65 31.86
N TYR A 284 17.66 -92.87 32.38
CA TYR A 284 16.80 -91.84 32.95
C TYR A 284 17.45 -91.20 34.17
N LYS A 285 18.11 -91.94 35.07
CA LYS A 285 18.87 -91.33 36.18
C LYS A 285 20.02 -90.44 35.72
N LYS A 286 20.66 -90.75 34.58
CA LYS A 286 21.68 -89.88 33.97
C LYS A 286 21.03 -88.62 33.39
N VAL A 287 19.95 -88.78 32.62
CA VAL A 287 19.18 -87.67 32.04
C VAL A 287 18.54 -86.78 33.11
N GLU A 288 18.07 -87.35 34.23
CA GLU A 288 17.49 -86.62 35.36
C GLU A 288 18.56 -85.78 36.08
N ARG A 289 19.78 -86.32 36.22
CA ARG A 289 20.93 -85.54 36.72
C ARG A 289 21.31 -84.42 35.75
N GLU A 290 21.43 -84.72 34.45
CA GLU A 290 21.76 -83.73 33.42
C GLU A 290 20.67 -82.65 33.28
N ALA A 291 19.40 -83.03 33.34
CA ALA A 291 18.25 -82.11 33.32
C ALA A 291 18.16 -81.30 34.61
N GLY A 292 18.45 -81.90 35.77
CA GLY A 292 18.52 -81.20 37.05
C GLY A 292 19.66 -80.20 37.11
N ASP A 293 20.84 -80.56 36.61
CA ASP A 293 22.00 -79.67 36.53
C ASP A 293 21.80 -78.58 35.47
N GLY A 294 21.18 -78.92 34.33
CA GLY A 294 20.75 -77.97 33.30
C GLY A 294 19.71 -76.98 33.82
N ALA A 295 18.71 -77.44 34.58
CA ALA A 295 17.72 -76.58 35.21
C ALA A 295 18.35 -75.62 36.22
N LYS A 296 19.29 -76.11 37.05
CA LYS A 296 20.06 -75.26 37.97
C LYS A 296 20.93 -74.23 37.24
N ALA A 297 21.55 -74.61 36.12
CA ALA A 297 22.35 -73.71 35.30
C ALA A 297 21.49 -72.61 34.64
N VAL A 298 20.32 -72.97 34.13
CA VAL A 298 19.35 -72.03 33.58
C VAL A 298 18.81 -71.10 34.65
N GLU A 299 18.48 -71.62 35.84
CA GLU A 299 17.97 -70.79 36.94
C GLU A 299 19.04 -69.82 37.46
N LYS A 300 20.30 -70.29 37.57
CA LYS A 300 21.44 -69.41 37.89
C LYS A 300 21.65 -68.35 36.81
N GLY A 301 21.60 -68.74 35.53
CA GLY A 301 21.70 -67.81 34.40
C GLY A 301 20.58 -66.77 34.38
N LYS A 302 19.33 -67.16 34.69
CA LYS A 302 18.21 -66.24 34.83
C LYS A 302 18.42 -65.28 36.00
N GLN A 303 18.87 -65.76 37.15
CA GLN A 303 19.17 -64.92 38.30
C GLN A 303 20.30 -63.93 38.02
N ASP A 304 21.34 -64.34 37.30
CA ASP A 304 22.44 -63.46 36.93
C ASP A 304 22.01 -62.43 35.88
N VAL A 305 21.17 -62.82 34.91
CA VAL A 305 20.52 -61.88 33.97
C VAL A 305 19.60 -60.90 34.70
N GLU A 306 18.82 -61.35 35.68
CA GLU A 306 17.99 -60.47 36.51
C GLU A 306 18.82 -59.49 37.32
N LYS A 307 19.91 -59.95 37.95
CA LYS A 307 20.85 -59.07 38.65
C LYS A 307 21.44 -58.03 37.70
N LEU A 308 21.89 -58.45 36.53
CA LEU A 308 22.43 -57.57 35.49
C LEU A 308 21.39 -56.56 35.00
N LYS A 309 20.13 -56.99 34.80
CA LYS A 309 19.02 -56.10 34.45
C LYS A 309 18.69 -55.10 35.56
N ARG A 310 18.73 -55.51 36.83
CA ARG A 310 18.53 -54.61 37.98
C ARG A 310 19.67 -53.61 38.11
N THR A 311 20.92 -54.03 37.92
CA THR A 311 22.07 -53.11 37.89
C THR A 311 21.99 -52.15 36.70
N LEU A 312 21.56 -52.62 35.52
CA LEU A 312 21.36 -51.78 34.34
C LEU A 312 20.22 -50.76 34.55
N ALA A 313 19.11 -51.19 35.15
CA ALA A 313 18.00 -50.30 35.51
C ALA A 313 18.41 -49.26 36.56
N GLY A 314 19.26 -49.65 37.53
CA GLY A 314 19.85 -48.74 38.51
C GLY A 314 20.85 -47.73 37.92
N MET A 315 21.46 -48.04 36.78
CA MET A 315 22.35 -47.12 36.06
C MET A 315 21.58 -46.05 35.25
N HIS A 316 20.24 -46.07 35.25
CA HIS A 316 19.37 -45.13 34.51
C HIS A 316 19.72 -44.99 33.02
N TRP A 317 20.40 -45.97 32.45
CA TRP A 317 20.85 -45.97 31.07
C TRP A 317 19.82 -46.67 30.17
N SER A 318 19.48 -46.02 29.06
CA SER A 318 18.53 -46.52 28.06
C SER A 318 19.05 -46.11 26.69
N GLU A 319 19.21 -47.08 25.80
CA GLU A 319 19.68 -46.87 24.43
C GLU A 319 18.77 -45.91 23.64
N GLU A 320 17.45 -45.98 23.86
CA GLU A 320 16.49 -45.02 23.31
C GLU A 320 16.72 -43.59 23.82
N LYS A 321 17.00 -43.41 25.12
CA LYS A 321 17.28 -42.08 25.67
C LYS A 321 18.60 -41.53 25.16
N GLU A 322 19.62 -42.37 24.99
CA GLU A 322 20.92 -41.95 24.46
C GLU A 322 20.84 -41.57 22.98
N THR A 323 20.15 -42.37 22.17
CA THR A 323 19.91 -42.05 20.75
C THR A 323 19.06 -40.79 20.58
N GLN A 324 18.03 -40.60 21.40
CA GLN A 324 17.24 -39.36 21.42
C GLN A 324 18.07 -38.15 21.88
N ALA A 325 18.85 -38.30 22.96
CA ALA A 325 19.71 -37.23 23.46
C ALA A 325 20.80 -36.86 22.44
N ALA A 326 21.40 -37.83 21.77
CA ALA A 326 22.38 -37.62 20.71
C ALA A 326 21.76 -36.94 19.48
N GLY A 327 20.55 -37.35 19.09
CA GLY A 327 19.77 -36.70 18.03
C GLY A 327 19.42 -35.24 18.36
N ALA A 328 18.93 -34.99 19.58
CA ALA A 328 18.62 -33.65 20.07
C ALA A 328 19.86 -32.77 20.16
N LEU A 329 20.99 -33.31 20.64
CA LEU A 329 22.26 -32.60 20.69
C LEU A 329 22.77 -32.23 19.29
N ARG A 330 22.61 -33.13 18.31
CA ARG A 330 22.97 -32.87 16.92
C ARG A 330 22.09 -31.78 16.32
N ALA A 331 20.77 -31.88 16.48
CA ALA A 331 19.84 -30.85 16.01
C ALA A 331 20.13 -29.48 16.65
N ALA A 332 20.35 -29.43 17.96
CA ALA A 332 20.69 -28.19 18.66
C ALA A 332 22.03 -27.60 18.17
N ARG A 333 23.04 -28.44 17.88
CA ARG A 333 24.31 -27.99 17.28
C ARG A 333 24.13 -27.42 15.88
N ASP A 334 23.33 -28.07 15.05
CA ASP A 334 23.04 -27.61 13.69
C ASP A 334 22.26 -26.29 13.71
N GLU A 335 21.30 -26.14 14.64
CA GLU A 335 20.57 -24.89 14.84
C GLU A 335 21.47 -23.76 15.35
N VAL A 336 22.34 -24.03 16.33
CA VAL A 336 23.36 -23.07 16.79
C VAL A 336 24.26 -22.64 15.63
N ARG A 337 24.68 -23.58 14.78
CA ARG A 337 25.51 -23.25 13.60
C ARG A 337 24.75 -22.36 12.62
N ALA A 338 23.51 -22.70 12.28
CA ALA A 338 22.68 -21.89 11.38
C ALA A 338 22.39 -20.48 11.93
N LEU A 339 22.12 -20.36 13.23
CA LEU A 339 21.93 -19.07 13.90
C LEU A 339 23.24 -18.26 13.95
N THR A 340 24.38 -18.94 14.14
CA THR A 340 25.72 -18.32 14.10
C THR A 340 26.02 -17.75 12.72
N GLU A 341 25.74 -18.50 11.64
CA GLU A 341 25.91 -18.03 10.26
C GLU A 341 25.01 -16.81 9.95
N LYS A 342 23.74 -16.84 10.38
CA LYS A 342 22.83 -15.69 10.25
C LYS A 342 23.31 -14.47 11.05
N ARG A 343 23.78 -14.68 12.28
CA ARG A 343 24.37 -13.64 13.12
C ARG A 343 25.58 -13.02 12.44
N ASP A 344 26.48 -13.82 11.89
CA ASP A 344 27.71 -13.34 11.26
C ASP A 344 27.41 -12.57 9.96
N ALA A 345 26.43 -13.00 9.17
CA ALA A 345 25.94 -12.26 8.02
C ALA A 345 25.34 -10.89 8.41
N LEU A 346 24.56 -10.83 9.50
CA LEU A 346 24.03 -9.57 10.04
C LEU A 346 25.14 -8.67 10.59
N ARG A 347 26.11 -9.25 11.33
CA ARG A 347 27.28 -8.52 11.85
C ARG A 347 28.11 -7.92 10.73
N GLN A 348 28.28 -8.62 9.61
CA GLN A 348 29.01 -8.09 8.45
C GLN A 348 28.27 -6.90 7.79
N ARG A 349 26.93 -6.92 7.76
CA ARG A 349 26.12 -5.79 7.28
C ARG A 349 26.14 -4.60 8.24
N MET A 350 26.26 -4.86 9.54
CA MET A 350 26.28 -3.85 10.61
C MET A 350 27.69 -3.68 11.20
N SER A 351 28.70 -3.53 10.35
CA SER A 351 30.10 -3.39 10.79
C SER A 351 30.35 -2.16 11.66
N ASN A 352 29.51 -1.14 11.53
CA ASN A 352 29.51 0.09 12.35
C ASN A 352 29.11 -0.13 13.81
N LEU A 353 28.50 -1.27 14.15
CA LEU A 353 28.12 -1.64 15.52
C LEU A 353 29.07 -2.68 16.12
N ASP A 354 30.15 -3.03 15.42
CA ASP A 354 31.16 -3.94 15.95
C ASP A 354 32.19 -3.19 16.80
N PHE A 355 32.29 -3.55 18.08
CA PHE A 355 33.21 -2.92 19.02
C PHE A 355 34.26 -3.93 19.48
N SER A 356 35.50 -3.72 19.04
CA SER A 356 36.67 -4.47 19.48
C SER A 356 37.65 -3.54 20.18
N TYR A 357 38.20 -3.98 21.32
CA TYR A 357 39.25 -3.28 22.04
C TYR A 357 40.26 -4.29 22.59
N SER A 358 41.52 -3.89 22.66
CA SER A 358 42.58 -4.66 23.34
C SER A 358 42.64 -4.27 24.81
N ASP A 359 43.01 -5.21 25.67
CA ASP A 359 43.11 -4.93 27.10
C ASP A 359 44.17 -3.84 27.35
N PRO A 360 43.82 -2.73 28.03
CA PRO A 360 44.75 -1.63 28.28
C PRO A 360 45.92 -2.03 29.18
N THR A 361 45.69 -3.00 30.08
CA THR A 361 46.68 -3.50 31.04
C THR A 361 46.47 -5.01 31.30
N PRO A 362 47.52 -5.78 31.62
CA PRO A 362 47.37 -7.17 32.05
C PRO A 362 46.50 -7.27 33.30
N GLY A 363 45.46 -8.11 33.27
CA GLY A 363 44.50 -8.25 34.37
C GLY A 363 43.41 -7.16 34.44
N PHE A 364 43.24 -6.36 33.39
CA PHE A 364 42.16 -5.37 33.31
C PHE A 364 40.77 -6.01 33.45
N ASP A 365 39.93 -5.44 34.33
CA ASP A 365 38.55 -5.90 34.49
C ASP A 365 37.67 -5.42 33.32
N ARG A 366 37.47 -6.33 32.35
CA ARG A 366 36.61 -6.11 31.17
C ARG A 366 35.16 -5.75 31.50
N ARG A 367 34.68 -6.01 32.72
CA ARG A 367 33.29 -5.68 33.13
C ARG A 367 33.04 -4.18 33.23
N LYS A 368 34.10 -3.37 33.32
CA LYS A 368 34.03 -1.90 33.34
C LYS A 368 33.64 -1.32 31.98
N VAL A 369 33.87 -2.06 30.89
CA VAL A 369 33.48 -1.66 29.53
C VAL A 369 32.17 -2.34 29.19
N LYS A 370 31.07 -1.57 29.10
CA LYS A 370 29.73 -2.11 28.81
C LYS A 370 29.42 -2.27 27.32
N GLY A 371 30.27 -1.75 26.44
CA GLY A 371 30.10 -1.79 24.98
C GLY A 371 29.41 -0.54 24.42
N LEU A 372 28.95 -0.63 23.18
CA LEU A 372 28.26 0.47 22.50
C LEU A 372 26.86 0.69 23.07
N VAL A 373 26.46 1.95 23.19
CA VAL A 373 25.14 2.36 23.71
C VAL A 373 24.00 1.74 22.91
N ALA A 374 24.16 1.62 21.59
CA ALA A 374 23.17 1.02 20.69
C ALA A 374 22.84 -0.45 21.03
N ASN A 375 23.78 -1.20 21.62
CA ASN A 375 23.56 -2.61 22.01
C ASN A 375 22.98 -2.75 23.43
N LEU A 376 22.88 -1.65 24.18
CA LEU A 376 22.39 -1.62 25.57
C LEU A 376 20.94 -1.13 25.68
N ILE A 377 20.36 -0.64 24.58
CA ILE A 377 18.99 -0.13 24.53
C ILE A 377 18.18 -1.05 23.63
N THR A 378 17.14 -1.66 24.17
CA THR A 378 16.17 -2.46 23.41
C THR A 378 14.88 -1.67 23.20
N ILE A 379 14.41 -1.64 21.96
CA ILE A 379 13.14 -1.00 21.59
C ILE A 379 12.05 -2.09 21.55
N SER A 380 10.84 -1.79 22.01
CA SER A 380 9.70 -2.70 21.92
C SER A 380 9.24 -2.90 20.47
N GLU A 381 8.82 -4.12 20.10
CA GLU A 381 8.48 -4.52 18.72
C GLU A 381 7.48 -3.58 18.00
N ASN A 382 6.52 -3.02 18.75
CA ASN A 382 5.50 -2.10 18.22
C ASN A 382 6.06 -0.77 17.69
N GLN A 383 7.34 -0.45 17.93
CA GLN A 383 7.97 0.81 17.57
C GLN A 383 9.07 0.67 16.50
N PHE A 384 9.36 -0.55 16.02
CA PHE A 384 10.34 -0.78 14.94
C PHE A 384 10.10 0.01 13.65
N PRO A 385 8.86 0.26 13.20
CA PRO A 385 8.61 1.04 11.97
C PRO A 385 9.02 2.52 12.06
N LYS A 386 9.27 3.05 13.26
CA LYS A 386 9.72 4.43 13.47
C LYS A 386 11.25 4.57 13.46
N ALA A 387 11.98 3.46 13.41
CA ALA A 387 13.44 3.40 13.45
C ALA A 387 14.08 3.23 12.06
N THR A 388 13.27 2.95 11.03
CA THR A 388 13.62 3.01 9.60
C THR A 388 13.23 4.36 9.03
#